data_AF-A0A2J0M710-F1
#
_entry.id   AF-A0A2J0M710-F1
#
_cell.length_a   1.000
_cell.length_b   1.000
_cell.length_c   1.000
_cell.angle_alpha   90.00
_cell.angle_beta   90.00
_cell.angle_gamma   90.00
#
_symmetry.space_group_name_H-M   'P 1'
#
loop_
_entity.id
_entity.type
_entity.pdbx_description
1 polymer ?
#
loop_
_entity_poly.entity_id
_entity_poly.type
_entity_poly.pdbx_seq_one_letter_code
_entity_poly.pdbx_strand_id
1 'polypeptide(L)'
;MTKRFSFSGINGILLSNFLLQFGFSIVGIFIPLYIFKITNSFFWILWFYLLFNLVIIISTLPTAKLIARFGSDKISFAGALVRLVFLIFLILAGKNPFFFILAAIFWGLAVPFCWIPFHLSIVGTDHTLSFGKDATKINFTNKIGVIAGPILGGLIIQSFGFNALYSVSFFFIMLSGIPFFFDKYEFKFPEISFKAIKENLPIRQMPRLFLGFFGAGLFNGFQEVVWPIYVFLLIGSYRFLGDITSIGLFGSFLLLAVVGQLADRFGSKILKISVPLNILNWLSRIFLTAPLSLFLINLAYQLVSIFVWIPFDQLSYQTAVQTKKLEYFLSREIAIHFGSFVAILILIFGLGLFGLNWSMAFVFSALSLLFILQLGFAKEEGVKSVGIALIKKDGSILMQLRDNKNDIVFPGHWCLPGGKIKIGQTSEKAALKELKKIIGYEAKSFNFLTEESYMLPIGKKVIRHIYWTEYDESQEIKCLEGQKMEFLKPEDLNEKEIFPGHKKLYQKALEKFLNNKHA
;
A
#
# COMPACT_ATOMS: atom_id res chain seq x y z
N MET A 1 -0.71 -21.17 40.23
CA MET A 1 -0.46 -20.75 38.83
C MET A 1 -1.47 -19.68 38.44
N THR A 2 -1.09 -18.41 38.48
CA THR A 2 -1.95 -17.32 37.99
C THR A 2 -1.98 -17.37 36.46
N LYS A 3 -3.15 -17.63 35.87
CA LYS A 3 -3.36 -17.48 34.42
C LYS A 3 -3.02 -16.01 34.08
N ARG A 4 -1.84 -15.75 33.53
CA ARG A 4 -1.50 -14.44 32.97
C ARG A 4 -2.47 -14.17 31.82
N PHE A 5 -3.24 -13.09 31.93
CA PHE A 5 -4.09 -12.60 30.85
C PHE A 5 -3.23 -12.42 29.59
N SER A 6 -3.66 -12.95 28.46
CA SER A 6 -2.94 -12.82 27.19
C SER A 6 -3.91 -12.70 26.04
N PHE A 7 -3.64 -11.81 25.10
CA PHE A 7 -4.42 -11.71 23.87
C PHE A 7 -4.12 -12.89 22.92
N SER A 8 -5.14 -13.35 22.19
CA SER A 8 -4.98 -14.34 21.13
C SER A 8 -4.87 -13.66 19.76
N GLY A 9 -3.91 -14.05 18.93
CA GLY A 9 -3.74 -13.52 17.57
C GLY A 9 -3.40 -12.03 17.52
N ILE A 10 -3.93 -11.30 16.54
CA ILE A 10 -3.61 -9.87 16.29
C ILE A 10 -4.38 -8.89 17.20
N ASN A 11 -5.21 -9.37 18.14
CA ASN A 11 -6.12 -8.53 18.91
C ASN A 11 -5.40 -7.51 19.82
N GLY A 12 -4.22 -7.86 20.36
CA GLY A 12 -3.40 -6.95 21.16
C GLY A 12 -2.92 -5.76 20.31
N ILE A 13 -2.32 -6.05 19.16
CA ILE A 13 -1.92 -5.07 18.14
C ILE A 13 -3.10 -4.18 17.70
N LEU A 14 -4.28 -4.76 17.45
CA LEU A 14 -5.46 -3.99 17.03
C LEU A 14 -5.95 -3.03 18.11
N LEU A 15 -6.01 -3.47 19.37
CA LEU A 15 -6.42 -2.62 20.49
C LEU A 15 -5.40 -1.50 20.73
N SER A 16 -4.11 -1.81 20.68
CA SER A 16 -3.04 -0.82 20.78
C SER A 16 -3.17 0.22 19.67
N ASN A 17 -3.30 -0.22 18.42
CA ASN A 17 -3.45 0.70 17.29
C ASN A 17 -4.74 1.53 17.41
N PHE A 18 -5.85 0.97 17.87
CA PHE A 18 -7.07 1.74 18.12
C PHE A 18 -6.84 2.89 19.11
N LEU A 19 -6.25 2.62 20.27
CA LEU A 19 -5.97 3.63 21.30
C LEU A 19 -4.99 4.69 20.78
N LEU A 20 -3.96 4.28 20.06
CA LEU A 20 -2.97 5.16 19.46
C LEU A 20 -3.60 6.10 18.42
N GLN A 21 -4.44 5.56 17.53
CA GLN A 21 -5.12 6.32 16.49
C GLN A 21 -6.19 7.24 17.07
N PHE A 22 -6.93 6.80 18.09
CA PHE A 22 -7.89 7.65 18.80
C PHE A 22 -7.20 8.82 19.52
N GLY A 23 -6.13 8.54 20.26
CA GLY A 23 -5.35 9.60 20.91
C GLY A 23 -4.80 10.61 19.91
N PHE A 24 -4.31 10.13 18.77
CA PHE A 24 -3.77 11.02 17.74
C PHE A 24 -4.85 11.77 16.94
N SER A 25 -6.01 11.16 16.66
CA SER A 25 -7.09 11.80 15.91
C SER A 25 -7.70 13.00 16.65
N ILE A 26 -7.60 13.03 17.99
CA ILE A 26 -7.97 14.17 18.82
C ILE A 26 -7.12 15.40 18.49
N VAL A 27 -5.82 15.23 18.21
CA VAL A 27 -4.86 16.35 18.04
C VAL A 27 -4.53 16.65 16.59
N GLY A 28 -4.53 15.64 15.71
CA GLY A 28 -3.83 15.67 14.42
C GLY A 28 -4.20 16.85 13.52
N ILE A 29 -5.50 17.09 13.31
CA ILE A 29 -5.97 18.17 12.43
C ILE A 29 -5.75 19.58 13.02
N PHE A 30 -5.45 19.68 14.31
CA PHE A 30 -5.27 20.94 15.03
C PHE A 30 -3.80 21.34 15.21
N ILE A 31 -2.85 20.45 14.92
CA ILE A 31 -1.41 20.72 14.97
C ILE A 31 -1.01 21.97 14.15
N PRO A 32 -1.38 22.11 12.85
CA PRO A 32 -0.98 23.29 12.09
C PRO A 32 -1.59 24.57 12.67
N LEU A 33 -2.80 24.48 13.23
CA LEU A 33 -3.45 25.62 13.87
C LEU A 33 -2.81 26.01 15.20
N TYR A 34 -2.30 25.05 15.97
CA TYR A 34 -1.54 25.32 17.18
C TYR A 34 -0.22 26.04 16.86
N ILE A 35 0.52 25.53 15.87
CA ILE A 35 1.76 26.17 15.40
C ILE A 35 1.46 27.59 14.93
N PHE A 36 0.39 27.77 14.15
CA PHE A 36 -0.04 29.09 13.69
C PHE A 36 -0.42 30.01 14.86
N LYS A 37 -1.17 29.51 15.84
CA LYS A 37 -1.58 30.28 17.03
C LYS A 37 -0.38 30.79 17.83
N ILE A 38 0.66 29.96 18.01
CA ILE A 38 1.83 30.31 18.80
C ILE A 38 2.79 31.23 18.04
N THR A 39 2.97 31.00 16.74
CA THR A 39 4.02 31.68 15.95
C THR A 39 3.52 32.80 15.05
N ASN A 40 2.20 32.85 14.82
CA ASN A 40 1.53 33.72 13.84
C ASN A 40 2.17 33.65 12.43
N SER A 41 2.71 32.50 12.06
CA SER A 41 3.57 32.38 10.88
C SER A 41 3.39 31.06 10.15
N PHE A 42 3.08 31.15 8.86
CA PHE A 42 3.00 30.00 7.96
C PHE A 42 4.35 29.32 7.76
N PHE A 43 5.45 30.09 7.88
CA PHE A 43 6.80 29.56 7.75
C PHE A 43 7.06 28.43 8.76
N TRP A 44 6.69 28.63 10.02
CA TRP A 44 6.86 27.62 11.07
C TRP A 44 6.07 26.34 10.79
N ILE A 45 4.87 26.46 10.21
CA ILE A 45 4.05 25.29 9.83
C ILE A 45 4.75 24.52 8.71
N LEU A 46 5.15 25.20 7.64
CA LEU A 46 5.78 24.56 6.50
C LEU A 46 7.10 23.90 6.89
N TRP A 47 7.95 24.57 7.69
CA TRP A 47 9.20 23.97 8.17
C TRP A 47 8.99 22.80 9.12
N PHE A 48 7.96 22.87 9.98
CA PHE A 48 7.60 21.75 10.85
C PHE A 48 7.25 20.51 10.02
N TYR A 49 6.37 20.63 9.03
CA TYR A 49 5.98 19.52 8.15
C TYR A 49 7.10 19.07 7.19
N LEU A 50 7.98 19.98 6.77
CA LEU A 50 9.15 19.65 5.96
C LEU A 50 10.13 18.78 6.74
N LEU A 51 10.47 19.20 7.96
CA LEU A 51 11.36 18.46 8.85
C LEU A 51 10.76 17.12 9.27
N PHE A 52 9.46 17.12 9.62
CA PHE A 52 8.71 15.90 9.93
C PHE A 52 8.84 14.85 8.81
N ASN A 53 8.56 15.22 7.55
CA ASN A 53 8.66 14.30 6.43
C ASN A 53 10.11 13.88 6.13
N LEU A 54 11.08 14.79 6.25
CA LEU A 54 12.49 14.48 6.10
C LEU A 54 12.96 13.41 7.11
N VAL A 55 12.57 13.58 8.37
CA VAL A 55 12.92 12.62 9.42
C VAL A 55 12.30 11.25 9.16
N ILE A 56 11.08 11.17 8.64
CA ILE A 56 10.45 9.89 8.27
C ILE A 56 11.25 9.20 7.16
N ILE A 57 11.58 9.92 6.08
CA ILE A 57 12.35 9.37 4.95
C ILE A 57 13.68 8.81 5.45
N ILE A 58 14.40 9.56 6.29
CA ILE A 58 15.72 9.16 6.82
C ILE A 58 15.60 7.98 7.79
N SER A 59 14.59 7.98 8.67
CA SER A 59 14.44 6.98 9.73
C SER A 59 13.75 5.69 9.29
N THR A 60 13.08 5.67 8.14
CA THR A 60 12.39 4.48 7.59
C THR A 60 13.35 3.29 7.43
N LEU A 61 14.53 3.48 6.82
CA LEU A 61 15.48 2.38 6.61
C LEU A 61 16.13 1.89 7.92
N PRO A 62 16.61 2.76 8.83
CA PRO A 62 17.05 2.33 10.16
C PRO A 62 15.99 1.56 10.94
N THR A 63 14.72 1.94 10.82
CA THR A 63 13.60 1.25 11.49
C THR A 63 13.54 -0.23 11.10
N ALA A 64 13.78 -0.57 9.84
CA ALA A 64 13.81 -1.96 9.39
C ALA A 64 14.82 -2.82 10.15
N LYS A 65 16.01 -2.27 10.46
CA LYS A 65 17.04 -2.96 11.24
C LYS A 65 16.63 -3.13 12.70
N LEU A 66 16.00 -2.10 13.26
CA LEU A 66 15.49 -2.15 14.62
C LEU A 66 14.40 -3.22 14.76
N ILE A 67 13.52 -3.34 13.76
CA ILE A 67 12.50 -4.41 13.71
C ILE A 67 13.16 -5.79 13.61
N ALA A 68 14.16 -5.97 12.74
CA ALA A 68 14.87 -7.24 12.62
C ALA A 68 15.56 -7.65 13.94
N ARG A 69 16.16 -6.68 14.66
CA ARG A 69 16.88 -6.92 15.91
C ARG A 69 15.96 -7.14 17.11
N PHE A 70 14.94 -6.31 17.27
CA PHE A 70 14.13 -6.25 18.49
C PHE A 70 12.74 -6.86 18.37
N GLY A 71 12.23 -7.07 17.15
CA GLY A 71 10.87 -7.54 16.86
C GLY A 71 9.86 -6.40 16.63
N SER A 72 8.76 -6.71 15.94
CA SER A 72 7.70 -5.75 15.60
C SER A 72 7.15 -5.00 16.82
N ASP A 73 6.80 -5.74 17.88
CA ASP A 73 6.00 -5.23 18.98
C ASP A 73 6.80 -4.25 19.85
N LYS A 74 8.09 -4.54 20.06
CA LYS A 74 8.98 -3.64 20.81
C LYS A 74 9.21 -2.34 20.07
N ILE A 75 9.29 -2.38 18.74
CA ILE A 75 9.41 -1.18 17.93
C ILE A 75 8.10 -0.39 17.90
N SER A 76 6.95 -1.05 17.83
CA SER A 76 5.65 -0.38 17.98
C SER A 76 5.46 0.26 19.35
N PHE A 77 5.85 -0.42 20.42
CA PHE A 77 5.86 0.15 21.78
C PHE A 77 6.80 1.36 21.88
N ALA A 78 8.01 1.26 21.34
CA ALA A 78 8.93 2.39 21.26
C ALA A 78 8.33 3.56 20.46
N GLY A 79 7.60 3.27 19.37
CA GLY A 79 6.86 4.27 18.59
C GLY A 79 5.83 5.03 19.41
N ALA A 80 5.10 4.35 20.30
CA ALA A 80 4.16 4.99 21.23
C ALA A 80 4.89 5.92 22.22
N LEU A 81 6.03 5.48 22.79
CA LEU A 81 6.84 6.31 23.69
C LEU A 81 7.40 7.56 22.98
N VAL A 82 7.96 7.38 21.78
CA VAL A 82 8.46 8.49 20.95
C VAL A 82 7.33 9.48 20.65
N ARG A 83 6.09 9.00 20.45
CA ARG A 83 4.92 9.86 20.25
C ARG A 83 4.51 10.62 21.53
N LEU A 84 4.67 10.05 22.72
CA LEU A 84 4.49 10.79 23.97
C LEU A 84 5.50 11.93 24.11
N VAL A 85 6.77 11.69 23.74
CA VAL A 85 7.82 12.72 23.74
C VAL A 85 7.48 13.85 22.75
N PHE A 86 6.94 13.51 21.57
CA PHE A 86 6.40 14.49 20.64
C PHE A 86 5.34 15.40 21.27
N LEU A 87 4.36 14.83 21.99
CA LEU A 87 3.32 15.62 22.67
C LEU A 87 3.88 16.53 23.75
N ILE A 88 4.89 16.06 24.50
CA ILE A 88 5.59 16.88 25.49
C ILE A 88 6.22 18.10 24.81
N PHE A 89 6.92 17.91 23.69
CA PHE A 89 7.52 19.03 22.96
C PHE A 89 6.49 19.96 22.33
N LEU A 90 5.32 19.47 21.91
CA LEU A 90 4.22 20.35 21.50
C LEU A 90 3.74 21.23 22.67
N ILE A 91 3.54 20.67 23.86
CA ILE A 91 3.13 21.47 25.04
C ILE A 91 4.21 22.51 25.40
N LEU A 92 5.49 22.11 25.37
CA LEU A 92 6.62 23.01 25.64
C LEU A 92 6.76 24.12 24.58
N ALA A 93 6.32 23.88 23.34
CA ALA A 93 6.34 24.87 22.28
C ALA A 93 5.46 26.09 22.60
N GLY A 94 4.45 25.95 23.46
CA GLY A 94 3.68 27.07 23.99
C GLY A 94 4.49 28.06 24.84
N LYS A 95 5.66 27.64 25.38
CA LYS A 95 6.61 28.52 26.09
C LYS A 95 7.71 29.03 25.17
N ASN A 96 8.17 28.20 24.24
CA ASN A 96 9.21 28.57 23.30
C ASN A 96 8.99 27.85 21.95
N PRO A 97 8.71 28.58 20.85
CA PRO A 97 8.45 28.00 19.53
C PRO A 97 9.54 27.06 19.00
N PHE A 98 10.79 27.21 19.42
CA PHE A 98 11.87 26.33 18.97
C PHE A 98 11.66 24.85 19.34
N PHE A 99 10.83 24.54 20.34
CA PHE A 99 10.44 23.16 20.64
C PHE A 99 9.62 22.50 19.52
N PHE A 100 9.05 23.25 18.57
CA PHE A 100 8.44 22.67 17.37
C PHE A 100 9.45 21.87 16.53
N ILE A 101 10.74 22.23 16.53
CA ILE A 101 11.78 21.48 15.83
C ILE A 101 11.90 20.08 16.42
N LEU A 102 11.97 19.98 17.75
CA LEU A 102 12.04 18.70 18.46
C LEU A 102 10.73 17.91 18.28
N ALA A 103 9.58 18.56 18.39
CA ALA A 103 8.29 17.92 18.14
C ALA A 103 8.21 17.31 16.72
N ALA A 104 8.69 18.01 15.68
CA ALA A 104 8.72 17.49 14.32
C ALA A 104 9.63 16.25 14.19
N ILE A 105 10.81 16.28 14.83
CA ILE A 105 11.76 15.15 14.84
C ILE A 105 11.13 13.93 15.51
N PHE A 106 10.61 14.08 16.73
CA PHE A 106 10.02 12.96 17.45
C PHE A 106 8.77 12.44 16.75
N TRP A 107 7.93 13.30 16.18
CA TRP A 107 6.79 12.82 15.39
C TRP A 107 7.25 12.05 14.16
N GLY A 108 8.25 12.56 13.43
CA GLY A 108 8.81 11.90 12.26
C GLY A 108 9.44 10.54 12.58
N LEU A 109 10.06 10.39 13.74
CA LEU A 109 10.57 9.10 14.22
C LEU A 109 9.45 8.12 14.61
N ALA A 110 8.36 8.63 15.20
CA ALA A 110 7.26 7.79 15.67
C ALA A 110 6.50 7.10 14.53
N VAL A 111 6.39 7.75 13.36
CA VAL A 111 5.64 7.23 12.19
C VAL A 111 6.14 5.86 11.72
N PRO A 112 7.41 5.68 11.29
CA PRO A 112 7.87 4.39 10.81
C PRO A 112 7.89 3.32 11.91
N PHE A 113 8.11 3.71 13.17
CA PHE A 113 8.08 2.79 14.32
C PHE A 113 6.68 2.20 14.55
N CYS A 114 5.62 2.94 14.21
CA CYS A 114 4.25 2.46 14.35
C CYS A 114 3.78 1.73 13.08
N TRP A 115 3.93 2.37 11.91
CA TRP A 115 3.29 1.89 10.68
C TRP A 115 3.99 0.70 10.04
N ILE A 116 5.32 0.64 10.04
CA ILE A 116 6.04 -0.47 9.41
C ILE A 116 5.74 -1.80 10.13
N PRO A 117 5.87 -1.91 11.46
CA PRO A 117 5.49 -3.14 12.16
C PRO A 117 4.01 -3.50 11.99
N PHE A 118 3.12 -2.50 11.99
CA PHE A 118 1.68 -2.71 11.80
C PHE A 118 1.37 -3.34 10.44
N HIS A 119 1.89 -2.75 9.36
CA HIS A 119 1.72 -3.27 8.00
C HIS A 119 2.26 -4.69 7.87
N LEU A 120 3.41 -4.97 8.48
CA LEU A 120 4.03 -6.28 8.45
C LEU A 120 3.26 -7.32 9.26
N SER A 121 2.68 -6.93 10.40
CA SER A 121 1.86 -7.81 11.23
C SER A 121 0.59 -8.22 10.49
N ILE A 122 -0.06 -7.29 9.79
CA ILE A 122 -1.23 -7.58 8.94
C ILE A 122 -0.90 -8.57 7.83
N VAL A 123 0.23 -8.40 7.13
CA VAL A 123 0.60 -9.29 6.02
C VAL A 123 1.29 -10.58 6.50
N GLY A 124 1.70 -10.64 7.77
CA GLY A 124 2.35 -11.78 8.40
C GLY A 124 1.39 -12.91 8.79
N THR A 125 0.13 -12.60 9.09
CA THR A 125 -0.89 -13.58 9.49
C THR A 125 -1.57 -14.25 8.28
N ASP A 126 -1.00 -15.36 7.79
CA ASP A 126 -1.55 -16.37 6.86
C ASP A 126 -2.34 -15.99 5.56
N HIS A 127 -2.25 -16.88 4.58
CA HIS A 127 -2.30 -16.64 3.13
C HIS A 127 -3.64 -16.31 2.45
N THR A 128 -4.72 -16.01 3.19
CA THR A 128 -6.05 -15.79 2.59
C THR A 128 -6.75 -14.56 3.16
N LEU A 129 -6.05 -13.42 3.20
CA LEU A 129 -6.68 -12.13 3.49
C LEU A 129 -7.72 -11.81 2.40
N SER A 130 -8.98 -12.14 2.68
CA SER A 130 -10.11 -11.61 1.94
C SER A 130 -10.25 -10.14 2.33
N PHE A 131 -9.64 -9.26 1.53
CA PHE A 131 -9.57 -7.82 1.84
C PHE A 131 -10.97 -7.19 2.04
N GLY A 132 -12.02 -7.79 1.48
CA GLY A 132 -13.41 -7.45 1.81
C GLY A 132 -13.77 -7.67 3.27
N LYS A 133 -13.84 -8.92 3.75
CA LYS A 133 -14.41 -9.24 5.08
C LYS A 133 -13.44 -8.99 6.23
N ASP A 134 -12.17 -9.32 6.07
CA ASP A 134 -11.17 -9.23 7.14
C ASP A 134 -10.59 -7.82 7.27
N ALA A 135 -10.36 -7.11 6.15
CA ALA A 135 -9.98 -5.70 6.22
C ALA A 135 -11.13 -4.82 6.69
N THR A 136 -12.40 -5.20 6.46
CA THR A 136 -13.55 -4.49 7.07
C THR A 136 -13.49 -4.61 8.60
N LYS A 137 -13.22 -5.79 9.17
CA LYS A 137 -13.07 -5.94 10.64
C LYS A 137 -11.90 -5.13 11.20
N ILE A 138 -10.71 -5.22 10.57
CA ILE A 138 -9.51 -4.46 10.98
C ILE A 138 -9.73 -2.95 10.87
N ASN A 139 -10.46 -2.50 9.84
CA ASN A 139 -10.76 -1.08 9.64
C ASN A 139 -11.91 -0.58 10.52
N PHE A 140 -12.88 -1.41 10.90
CA PHE A 140 -14.05 -0.98 11.66
C PHE A 140 -13.66 -0.48 13.06
N THR A 141 -12.85 -1.25 13.81
CA THR A 141 -12.42 -0.87 15.16
C THR A 141 -11.61 0.43 15.14
N ASN A 142 -10.65 0.55 14.21
CA ASN A 142 -9.80 1.73 14.11
C ASN A 142 -10.58 2.99 13.67
N LYS A 143 -11.57 2.85 12.80
CA LYS A 143 -12.30 3.99 12.23
C LYS A 143 -13.19 4.71 13.25
N ILE A 144 -13.77 4.01 14.22
CA ILE A 144 -14.61 4.64 15.26
C ILE A 144 -13.82 5.70 16.03
N GLY A 145 -12.57 5.40 16.43
CA GLY A 145 -11.71 6.36 17.11
C GLY A 145 -11.32 7.53 16.22
N VAL A 146 -10.99 7.27 14.95
CA VAL A 146 -10.64 8.33 14.00
C VAL A 146 -11.82 9.27 13.74
N ILE A 147 -13.06 8.76 13.70
CA ILE A 147 -14.28 9.57 13.53
C ILE A 147 -14.53 10.47 14.74
N ALA A 148 -14.40 9.94 15.97
CA ALA A 148 -14.73 10.69 17.18
C ALA A 148 -13.65 11.71 17.61
N GLY A 149 -12.39 11.53 17.18
CA GLY A 149 -11.28 12.39 17.59
C GLY A 149 -11.46 13.88 17.29
N PRO A 150 -11.69 14.28 16.02
CA PRO A 150 -11.79 15.70 15.64
C PRO A 150 -12.86 16.48 16.38
N ILE A 151 -14.07 15.91 16.51
CA ILE A 151 -15.19 16.55 17.21
C ILE A 151 -14.89 16.74 18.71
N LEU A 152 -14.28 15.74 19.36
CA LEU A 152 -13.83 15.85 20.76
C LEU A 152 -12.70 16.86 20.89
N GLY A 153 -11.72 16.85 19.99
CA GLY A 153 -10.62 17.78 20.00
C GLY A 153 -11.08 19.23 19.83
N GLY A 154 -12.03 19.48 18.93
CA GLY A 154 -12.64 20.79 18.75
C GLY A 154 -13.34 21.31 20.02
N LEU A 155 -14.07 20.46 20.74
CA LEU A 155 -14.70 20.83 22.03
C LEU A 155 -13.66 21.14 23.10
N ILE A 156 -12.65 20.26 23.23
CA ILE A 156 -11.62 20.43 24.25
C ILE A 156 -10.86 21.73 24.02
N ILE A 157 -10.51 22.07 22.77
CA ILE A 157 -9.85 23.34 22.47
C ILE A 157 -10.75 24.53 22.82
N GLN A 158 -12.03 24.47 22.47
CA GLN A 158 -12.98 25.56 22.72
C GLN A 158 -13.20 25.81 24.22
N SER A 159 -13.31 24.74 25.02
CA SER A 159 -13.62 24.84 26.46
C SER A 159 -12.39 24.94 27.36
N PHE A 160 -11.29 24.26 27.02
CA PHE A 160 -10.14 24.05 27.89
C PHE A 160 -8.78 24.36 27.23
N GLY A 161 -8.76 24.66 25.93
CA GLY A 161 -7.55 25.01 25.19
C GLY A 161 -6.65 23.83 24.81
N PHE A 162 -5.52 24.17 24.16
CA PHE A 162 -4.60 23.19 23.58
C PHE A 162 -3.85 22.34 24.62
N ASN A 163 -3.57 22.87 25.82
CA ASN A 163 -2.88 22.08 26.85
C ASN A 163 -3.75 20.90 27.32
N ALA A 164 -5.07 21.12 27.49
CA ALA A 164 -6.01 20.06 27.80
C ALA A 164 -6.12 19.05 26.65
N LEU A 165 -6.16 19.52 25.40
CA LEU A 165 -6.17 18.68 24.21
C LEU A 165 -4.99 17.69 24.19
N TYR A 166 -3.77 18.20 24.38
CA TYR A 166 -2.57 17.37 24.39
C TYR A 166 -2.51 16.43 25.59
N SER A 167 -3.04 16.84 26.74
CA SER A 167 -3.11 15.99 27.94
C SER A 167 -4.05 14.80 27.75
N VAL A 168 -5.22 15.03 27.14
CA VAL A 168 -6.17 13.95 26.81
C VAL A 168 -5.56 13.00 25.78
N SER A 169 -4.92 13.53 24.74
CA SER A 169 -4.20 12.72 23.75
C SER A 169 -3.08 11.89 24.38
N PHE A 170 -2.29 12.49 25.27
CA PHE A 170 -1.22 11.82 26.01
C PHE A 170 -1.74 10.62 26.79
N PHE A 171 -2.87 10.77 27.49
CA PHE A 171 -3.49 9.68 28.23
C PHE A 171 -3.82 8.47 27.33
N PHE A 172 -4.48 8.68 26.19
CA PHE A 172 -4.84 7.57 25.29
C PHE A 172 -3.62 6.93 24.60
N ILE A 173 -2.61 7.71 24.24
CA ILE A 173 -1.36 7.17 23.67
C ILE A 173 -0.55 6.42 24.73
N MET A 174 -0.59 6.83 25.99
CA MET A 174 0.04 6.10 27.08
C MET A 174 -0.66 4.74 27.27
N LEU A 175 -1.99 4.71 27.23
CA LEU A 175 -2.76 3.47 27.28
C LEU A 175 -2.47 2.53 26.10
N SER A 176 -2.15 3.05 24.90
CA SER A 176 -1.82 2.22 23.74
C SER A 176 -0.54 1.40 23.91
N GLY A 177 0.33 1.76 24.85
CA GLY A 177 1.51 0.97 25.20
C GLY A 177 1.18 -0.32 25.96
N ILE A 178 0.05 -0.37 26.67
CA ILE A 178 -0.30 -1.46 27.59
C ILE A 178 -0.55 -2.80 26.87
N PRO A 179 -1.30 -2.87 25.75
CA PRO A 179 -1.61 -4.15 25.11
C PRO A 179 -0.38 -4.94 24.65
N PHE A 180 0.74 -4.27 24.33
CA PHE A 180 1.99 -4.93 23.91
C PHE A 180 2.61 -5.82 25.00
N PHE A 181 2.34 -5.56 26.29
CA PHE A 181 2.84 -6.41 27.38
C PHE A 181 2.06 -7.73 27.53
N PHE A 182 0.87 -7.81 26.94
CA PHE A 182 -0.02 -8.96 27.00
C PHE A 182 -0.16 -9.66 25.65
N ASP A 183 0.55 -9.17 24.64
CA ASP A 183 0.62 -9.79 23.33
C ASP A 183 1.64 -10.94 23.32
N LYS A 184 1.33 -12.00 22.59
CA LYS A 184 2.18 -13.17 22.40
C LYS A 184 2.72 -13.27 20.97
N TYR A 185 2.28 -12.38 20.07
CA TYR A 185 2.60 -12.44 18.66
C TYR A 185 3.80 -11.55 18.29
N GLU A 186 5.04 -12.01 18.51
CA GLU A 186 6.24 -11.26 18.10
C GLU A 186 6.73 -11.74 16.73
N PHE A 187 6.51 -10.94 15.68
CA PHE A 187 7.04 -11.25 14.35
C PHE A 187 8.46 -10.69 14.19
N LYS A 188 9.43 -11.57 13.92
CA LYS A 188 10.82 -11.18 13.60
C LYS A 188 11.11 -11.49 12.14
N PHE A 189 11.62 -10.48 11.44
CA PHE A 189 12.12 -10.66 10.07
C PHE A 189 13.60 -11.04 10.11
N PRO A 190 14.07 -11.84 9.13
CA PRO A 190 15.51 -12.11 9.00
C PRO A 190 16.28 -10.80 8.85
N GLU A 191 17.49 -10.75 9.41
CA GLU A 191 18.35 -9.57 9.30
C GLU A 191 18.61 -9.20 7.83
N ILE A 192 18.37 -7.94 7.47
CA ILE A 192 18.59 -7.44 6.12
C ILE A 192 19.72 -6.40 6.12
N SER A 193 20.67 -6.56 5.20
CA SER A 193 21.73 -5.57 4.97
C SER A 193 21.19 -4.34 4.24
N PHE A 194 21.71 -3.14 4.55
CA PHE A 194 21.31 -1.90 3.85
C PHE A 194 21.55 -1.98 2.34
N LYS A 195 22.60 -2.71 1.92
CA LYS A 195 22.91 -2.94 0.51
C LYS A 195 21.80 -3.76 -0.16
N ALA A 196 21.34 -4.84 0.47
CA ALA A 196 20.23 -5.64 -0.03
C ALA A 196 18.90 -4.87 -0.07
N ILE A 197 18.62 -3.99 0.91
CA ILE A 197 17.43 -3.13 0.86
C ILE A 197 17.54 -2.15 -0.30
N LYS A 198 18.68 -1.42 -0.41
CA LYS A 198 18.89 -0.42 -1.47
C LYS A 198 18.83 -1.01 -2.88
N GLU A 199 19.39 -2.19 -3.08
CA GLU A 199 19.41 -2.88 -4.38
C GLU A 199 18.08 -3.56 -4.73
N ASN A 200 17.25 -3.91 -3.73
CA ASN A 200 15.97 -4.58 -3.92
C ASN A 200 14.73 -3.70 -3.66
N LEU A 201 14.88 -2.39 -3.39
CA LEU A 201 13.76 -1.46 -3.26
C LEU A 201 12.90 -1.52 -4.56
N PRO A 202 11.64 -1.99 -4.49
CA PRO A 202 10.80 -2.13 -5.68
C PRO A 202 10.48 -0.83 -6.42
N ILE A 203 10.88 0.34 -5.89
CA ILE A 203 10.69 1.67 -6.49
C ILE A 203 11.07 1.71 -7.97
N ARG A 204 12.20 1.11 -8.36
CA ARG A 204 12.64 1.09 -9.76
C ARG A 204 11.89 0.09 -10.63
N GLN A 205 11.32 -0.94 -10.03
CA GLN A 205 10.67 -2.05 -10.73
C GLN A 205 9.17 -1.78 -10.92
N MET A 206 8.59 -0.83 -10.15
CA MET A 206 7.16 -0.57 -10.10
C MET A 206 6.84 0.94 -10.26
N PRO A 207 7.22 1.58 -11.38
CA PRO A 207 7.12 3.04 -11.52
C PRO A 207 5.70 3.57 -11.37
N ARG A 208 4.68 2.85 -11.86
CA ARG A 208 3.27 3.26 -11.71
C ARG A 208 2.78 3.21 -10.26
N LEU A 209 3.24 2.22 -9.48
CA LEU A 209 2.95 2.13 -8.05
C LEU A 209 3.68 3.20 -7.26
N PHE A 210 4.95 3.43 -7.59
CA PHE A 210 5.72 4.53 -7.00
C PHE A 210 5.05 5.89 -7.26
N LEU A 211 4.67 6.18 -8.51
CA LEU A 211 3.95 7.42 -8.85
C LEU A 211 2.63 7.53 -8.09
N GLY A 212 1.89 6.43 -7.94
CA GLY A 212 0.68 6.39 -7.12
C GLY A 212 0.91 6.76 -5.66
N PHE A 213 1.93 6.18 -5.03
CA PHE A 213 2.31 6.47 -3.64
C PHE A 213 2.86 7.88 -3.46
N PHE A 214 3.71 8.31 -4.38
CA PHE A 214 4.20 9.69 -4.43
C PHE A 214 3.06 10.70 -4.58
N GLY A 215 2.07 10.41 -5.44
CA GLY A 215 0.85 11.19 -5.60
C GLY A 215 0.02 11.29 -4.33
N ALA A 216 -0.21 10.17 -3.66
CA ALA A 216 -0.87 10.15 -2.35
C ALA A 216 -0.11 10.99 -1.31
N GLY A 217 1.22 10.91 -1.34
CA GLY A 217 2.10 11.76 -0.55
C GLY A 217 1.93 13.25 -0.80
N LEU A 218 2.02 13.65 -2.07
CA LEU A 218 1.82 15.04 -2.49
C LEU A 218 0.46 15.56 -1.99
N PHE A 219 -0.58 14.78 -2.23
CA PHE A 219 -1.94 15.11 -1.83
C PHE A 219 -2.05 15.29 -0.31
N ASN A 220 -1.52 14.37 0.48
CA ASN A 220 -1.51 14.47 1.95
C ASN A 220 -0.76 15.71 2.43
N GLY A 221 0.41 16.01 1.85
CA GLY A 221 1.20 17.18 2.22
C GLY A 221 0.45 18.49 2.01
N PHE A 222 -0.27 18.62 0.88
CA PHE A 222 -1.14 19.77 0.67
C PHE A 222 -2.35 19.74 1.62
N GLN A 223 -3.08 18.64 1.70
CA GLN A 223 -4.32 18.58 2.49
C GLN A 223 -4.07 18.84 3.98
N GLU A 224 -3.03 18.26 4.58
CA GLU A 224 -2.75 18.37 6.02
C GLU A 224 -2.46 19.82 6.45
N VAL A 225 -1.84 20.62 5.58
CA VAL A 225 -1.51 22.02 5.87
C VAL A 225 -2.63 22.95 5.40
N VAL A 226 -3.02 22.84 4.13
CA VAL A 226 -3.87 23.82 3.45
C VAL A 226 -5.29 23.80 4.03
N TRP A 227 -5.88 22.62 4.22
CA TRP A 227 -7.31 22.53 4.55
C TRP A 227 -7.64 23.03 5.97
N PRO A 228 -6.97 22.59 7.05
CA PRO A 228 -7.25 23.08 8.40
C PRO A 228 -7.09 24.59 8.52
N ILE A 229 -6.01 25.14 7.95
CA ILE A 229 -5.71 26.57 8.06
C ILE A 229 -6.70 27.40 7.27
N TYR A 230 -7.05 26.97 6.04
CA TYR A 230 -8.03 27.67 5.22
C TYR A 230 -9.40 27.78 5.92
N VAL A 231 -9.92 26.66 6.43
CA VAL A 231 -11.19 26.64 7.16
C VAL A 231 -11.12 27.50 8.41
N PHE A 232 -10.02 27.42 9.17
CA PHE A 232 -9.87 28.18 10.40
C PHE A 232 -9.78 29.70 10.14
N LEU A 233 -9.09 30.14 9.09
CA LEU A 233 -8.98 31.56 8.78
C LEU A 233 -10.29 32.18 8.28
N LEU A 234 -11.15 31.40 7.63
CA LEU A 234 -12.46 31.87 7.19
C LEU A 234 -13.50 31.87 8.32
N ILE A 235 -13.47 30.85 9.18
CA ILE A 235 -14.55 30.61 10.17
C ILE A 235 -14.15 31.03 11.59
N GLY A 236 -12.86 30.98 11.93
CA GLY A 236 -12.35 31.30 13.26
C GLY A 236 -12.72 30.28 14.36
N SER A 237 -13.19 29.07 13.99
CA SER A 237 -13.69 28.08 14.95
C SER A 237 -12.99 26.73 14.86
N TYR A 238 -12.29 26.36 15.93
CA TYR A 238 -11.74 25.00 16.11
C TYR A 238 -12.83 23.94 16.17
N ARG A 239 -13.95 24.26 16.82
CA ARG A 239 -15.11 23.37 16.94
C ARG A 239 -15.71 23.06 15.57
N PHE A 240 -15.89 24.08 14.72
CA PHE A 240 -16.40 23.88 13.37
C PHE A 240 -15.52 22.94 12.55
N LEU A 241 -14.20 23.12 12.58
CA LEU A 241 -13.26 22.23 11.88
C LEU A 241 -13.36 20.78 12.38
N GLY A 242 -13.49 20.58 13.70
CA GLY A 242 -13.72 19.27 14.30
C GLY A 242 -15.02 18.63 13.82
N ASP A 243 -16.13 19.39 13.86
CA ASP A 243 -17.46 18.96 13.47
C ASP A 243 -17.52 18.52 12.01
N ILE A 244 -17.08 19.37 11.07
CA ILE A 244 -17.15 19.04 9.64
C ILE A 244 -16.31 17.80 9.31
N THR A 245 -15.18 17.62 10.00
CA THR A 245 -14.27 16.49 9.80
C THR A 245 -14.91 15.20 10.30
N SER A 246 -15.40 15.19 11.55
CA SER A 246 -16.04 14.01 12.14
C SER A 246 -17.32 13.60 11.43
N ILE A 247 -18.20 14.56 11.08
CA ILE A 247 -19.45 14.27 10.35
C ILE A 247 -19.15 13.68 8.97
N GLY A 248 -18.17 14.24 8.26
CA GLY A 248 -17.75 13.71 6.97
C GLY A 248 -17.16 12.29 7.06
N LEU A 249 -16.31 12.04 8.06
CA LEU A 249 -15.75 10.71 8.33
C LEU A 249 -16.84 9.69 8.72
N PHE A 250 -17.84 10.11 9.50
CA PHE A 250 -18.97 9.27 9.84
C PHE A 250 -19.81 8.92 8.59
N GLY A 251 -20.09 9.91 7.74
CA GLY A 251 -20.80 9.68 6.48
C GLY A 251 -20.07 8.68 5.56
N SER A 252 -18.75 8.81 5.42
CA SER A 252 -17.96 7.87 4.63
C SER A 252 -17.88 6.48 5.28
N PHE A 253 -17.85 6.41 6.61
CA PHE A 253 -17.87 5.15 7.35
C PHE A 253 -19.13 4.32 7.08
N LEU A 254 -20.30 4.94 6.94
CA LEU A 254 -21.55 4.25 6.57
C LEU A 254 -21.44 3.55 5.21
N LEU A 255 -20.59 4.06 4.30
CA LEU A 255 -20.36 3.48 2.98
C LEU A 255 -19.25 2.43 2.96
N LEU A 256 -18.54 2.18 4.07
CA LEU A 256 -17.35 1.32 4.09
C LEU A 256 -17.62 -0.09 3.55
N ALA A 257 -18.70 -0.73 4.00
CA ALA A 257 -19.04 -2.08 3.57
C ALA A 257 -19.39 -2.13 2.07
N VAL A 258 -20.15 -1.14 1.58
CA VAL A 258 -20.53 -1.02 0.17
C VAL A 258 -19.30 -0.79 -0.70
N VAL A 259 -18.43 0.15 -0.31
CA VAL A 259 -17.19 0.47 -1.03
C VAL A 259 -16.26 -0.72 -1.05
N GLY A 260 -16.14 -1.47 0.06
CA GLY A 260 -15.34 -2.69 0.12
C GLY A 260 -15.79 -3.75 -0.90
N GLN A 261 -17.10 -4.02 -0.98
CA GLN A 261 -17.66 -4.96 -1.97
C GLN A 261 -17.45 -4.48 -3.41
N LEU A 262 -17.63 -3.18 -3.66
CA LEU A 262 -17.38 -2.59 -4.97
C LEU A 262 -15.90 -2.69 -5.34
N ALA A 263 -14.98 -2.41 -4.41
CA ALA A 263 -13.54 -2.50 -4.61
C ALA A 263 -13.11 -3.93 -4.92
N ASP A 264 -13.71 -4.93 -4.27
CA ASP A 264 -13.50 -6.34 -4.61
C ASP A 264 -13.98 -6.69 -6.02
N ARG A 265 -15.14 -6.17 -6.43
CA ARG A 265 -15.75 -6.46 -7.74
C ARG A 265 -15.07 -5.75 -8.91
N PHE A 266 -14.79 -4.46 -8.76
CA PHE A 266 -14.32 -3.59 -9.84
C PHE A 266 -12.82 -3.28 -9.75
N GLY A 267 -12.18 -3.57 -8.62
CA GLY A 267 -10.75 -3.37 -8.42
C GLY A 267 -10.31 -1.92 -8.68
N SER A 268 -9.21 -1.79 -9.42
CA SER A 268 -8.60 -0.48 -9.72
C SER A 268 -9.42 0.38 -10.68
N LYS A 269 -10.47 -0.16 -11.33
CA LYS A 269 -11.34 0.60 -12.24
C LYS A 269 -12.14 1.68 -11.50
N ILE A 270 -12.42 1.49 -10.22
CA ILE A 270 -13.11 2.51 -9.40
C ILE A 270 -12.31 3.82 -9.38
N LEU A 271 -10.98 3.73 -9.35
CA LEU A 271 -10.10 4.90 -9.34
C LEU A 271 -10.30 5.80 -10.58
N LYS A 272 -10.67 5.23 -11.73
CA LYS A 272 -10.93 6.00 -12.97
C LYS A 272 -12.14 6.93 -12.86
N ILE A 273 -13.03 6.68 -11.90
CA ILE A 273 -14.23 7.49 -11.64
C ILE A 273 -14.02 8.34 -10.37
N SER A 274 -13.53 7.73 -9.29
CA SER A 274 -13.41 8.41 -8.00
C SER A 274 -12.30 9.47 -7.96
N VAL A 275 -11.22 9.30 -8.73
CA VAL A 275 -10.14 10.31 -8.80
C VAL A 275 -10.61 11.59 -9.50
N PRO A 276 -11.20 11.58 -10.71
CA PRO A 276 -11.74 12.80 -11.34
C PRO A 276 -12.76 13.54 -10.48
N LEU A 277 -13.64 12.82 -9.78
CA LEU A 277 -14.62 13.43 -8.87
C LEU A 277 -13.94 14.14 -7.69
N ASN A 278 -12.87 13.58 -7.13
CA ASN A 278 -12.08 14.26 -6.10
C ASN A 278 -11.32 15.47 -6.65
N ILE A 279 -10.79 15.41 -7.87
CA ILE A 279 -10.14 16.55 -8.54
C ILE A 279 -11.14 17.70 -8.66
N LEU A 280 -12.36 17.43 -9.15
CA LEU A 280 -13.42 18.43 -9.26
C LEU A 280 -13.80 18.99 -7.89
N ASN A 281 -13.89 18.13 -6.85
CA ASN A 281 -14.14 18.57 -5.49
C ASN A 281 -13.07 19.57 -5.01
N TRP A 282 -11.79 19.27 -5.19
CA TRP A 282 -10.71 20.16 -4.78
C TRP A 282 -10.68 21.47 -5.55
N LEU A 283 -10.90 21.45 -6.87
CA LEU A 283 -10.99 22.67 -7.68
C LEU A 283 -12.17 23.55 -7.29
N SER A 284 -13.31 22.95 -6.91
CA SER A 284 -14.48 23.72 -6.51
C SER A 284 -14.24 24.57 -5.25
N ARG A 285 -13.30 24.19 -4.37
CA ARG A 285 -12.96 24.92 -3.14
C ARG A 285 -12.44 26.34 -3.38
N ILE A 286 -11.96 26.62 -4.58
CA ILE A 286 -11.55 27.97 -5.01
C ILE A 286 -12.69 29.00 -4.83
N PHE A 287 -13.94 28.55 -4.99
CA PHE A 287 -15.12 29.43 -5.01
C PHE A 287 -15.92 29.45 -3.69
N LEU A 288 -15.48 28.70 -2.66
CA LEU A 288 -16.31 28.42 -1.49
C LEU A 288 -15.77 29.11 -0.24
N THR A 289 -16.50 30.10 0.28
CA THR A 289 -16.11 30.85 1.49
C THR A 289 -17.12 30.74 2.63
N ALA A 290 -18.36 30.34 2.36
CA ALA A 290 -19.43 30.28 3.36
C ALA A 290 -19.33 29.00 4.23
N PRO A 291 -19.70 29.05 5.53
CA PRO A 291 -19.63 27.89 6.42
C PRO A 291 -20.39 26.67 5.87
N LEU A 292 -21.62 26.85 5.38
CA LEU A 292 -22.42 25.76 4.84
C LEU A 292 -21.78 25.13 3.59
N SER A 293 -21.19 25.92 2.69
CA SER A 293 -20.55 25.37 1.50
C SER A 293 -19.24 24.65 1.82
N LEU A 294 -18.47 25.11 2.82
CA LEU A 294 -17.30 24.40 3.35
C LEU A 294 -17.68 23.06 4.01
N PHE A 295 -18.79 23.02 4.73
CA PHE A 295 -19.33 21.78 5.29
C PHE A 295 -19.73 20.80 4.18
N LEU A 296 -20.56 21.24 3.23
CA LEU A 296 -21.07 20.39 2.15
C LEU A 296 -19.94 19.87 1.25
N ILE A 297 -18.95 20.71 0.91
CA ILE A 297 -17.84 20.27 0.07
C ILE A 297 -16.93 19.27 0.78
N ASN A 298 -16.75 19.42 2.10
CA ASN A 298 -16.01 18.47 2.91
C ASN A 298 -16.74 17.13 3.02
N LEU A 299 -18.06 17.16 3.27
CA LEU A 299 -18.88 15.95 3.28
C LEU A 299 -18.82 15.24 1.93
N ALA A 300 -19.01 15.97 0.82
CA ALA A 300 -18.88 15.42 -0.53
C ALA A 300 -17.50 14.81 -0.77
N TYR A 301 -16.43 15.48 -0.32
CA TYR A 301 -15.07 14.93 -0.41
C TYR A 301 -14.94 13.61 0.34
N GLN A 302 -15.38 13.52 1.60
CA GLN A 302 -15.25 12.31 2.40
C GLN A 302 -16.04 11.13 1.80
N LEU A 303 -17.23 11.40 1.25
CA LEU A 303 -18.06 10.38 0.59
C LEU A 303 -17.44 9.87 -0.71
N VAL A 304 -16.71 10.70 -1.45
CA VAL A 304 -16.05 10.29 -2.71
C VAL A 304 -14.65 9.72 -2.45
N SER A 305 -13.89 10.26 -1.50
CA SER A 305 -12.49 9.89 -1.23
C SER A 305 -12.35 8.46 -0.70
N ILE A 306 -13.36 7.92 -0.02
CA ILE A 306 -13.36 6.51 0.40
C ILE A 306 -13.25 5.55 -0.80
N PHE A 307 -13.79 5.93 -1.98
CA PHE A 307 -13.65 5.17 -3.22
C PHE A 307 -12.28 5.32 -3.89
N VAL A 308 -11.41 6.18 -3.37
CA VAL A 308 -9.99 6.27 -3.76
C VAL A 308 -9.15 5.45 -2.79
N TRP A 309 -9.30 5.70 -1.49
CA TRP A 309 -8.40 5.18 -0.46
C TRP A 309 -8.60 3.68 -0.19
N ILE A 310 -9.83 3.16 -0.25
CA ILE A 310 -10.06 1.72 -0.05
C ILE A 310 -9.41 0.88 -1.17
N PRO A 311 -9.64 1.16 -2.47
CA PRO A 311 -8.92 0.45 -3.54
C PRO A 311 -7.40 0.69 -3.52
N PHE A 312 -6.94 1.87 -3.11
CA PHE A 312 -5.52 2.19 -2.93
C PHE A 312 -4.86 1.24 -1.93
N ASP A 313 -5.42 1.13 -0.72
CA ASP A 313 -4.90 0.24 0.32
C ASP A 313 -5.00 -1.21 -0.12
N GLN A 314 -6.14 -1.64 -0.65
CA GLN A 314 -6.33 -3.00 -1.14
C GLN A 314 -5.28 -3.40 -2.18
N LEU A 315 -5.03 -2.53 -3.17
CA LEU A 315 -3.99 -2.78 -4.16
C LEU A 315 -2.61 -2.86 -3.52
N SER A 316 -2.32 -1.99 -2.55
CA SER A 316 -1.03 -1.94 -1.88
C SER A 316 -0.75 -3.24 -1.11
N TYR A 317 -1.68 -3.68 -0.28
CA TYR A 317 -1.54 -4.93 0.48
C TYR A 317 -1.55 -6.18 -0.42
N GLN A 318 -2.40 -6.24 -1.46
CA GLN A 318 -2.38 -7.35 -2.43
C GLN A 318 -1.03 -7.47 -3.16
N THR A 319 -0.37 -6.35 -3.39
CA THR A 319 0.95 -6.27 -4.01
C THR A 319 2.04 -6.68 -3.01
N ALA A 320 1.95 -6.24 -1.75
CA ALA A 320 2.86 -6.60 -0.68
C ALA A 320 2.96 -8.13 -0.48
N VAL A 321 1.82 -8.84 -0.52
CA VAL A 321 1.78 -10.32 -0.39
C VAL A 321 2.54 -11.02 -1.52
N GLN A 322 2.62 -10.41 -2.71
CA GLN A 322 3.26 -11.00 -3.91
C GLN A 322 4.73 -10.57 -4.09
N THR A 323 5.23 -9.71 -3.21
CA THR A 323 6.58 -9.14 -3.26
C THR A 323 7.31 -9.40 -1.95
N LYS A 324 8.53 -8.89 -1.81
CA LYS A 324 9.21 -8.93 -0.52
C LYS A 324 8.55 -7.90 0.41
N LYS A 325 7.79 -8.39 1.39
CA LYS A 325 6.85 -7.62 2.24
C LYS A 325 7.52 -6.39 2.88
N LEU A 326 8.69 -6.57 3.49
CA LEU A 326 9.42 -5.49 4.18
C LEU A 326 9.92 -4.43 3.20
N GLU A 327 10.65 -4.81 2.15
CA GLU A 327 11.18 -3.89 1.14
C GLU A 327 10.07 -3.13 0.40
N TYR A 328 8.92 -3.78 0.20
CA TYR A 328 7.74 -3.16 -0.37
C TYR A 328 7.17 -2.06 0.53
N PHE A 329 6.91 -2.34 1.81
CA PHE A 329 6.39 -1.32 2.72
C PHE A 329 7.40 -0.20 2.99
N LEU A 330 8.70 -0.50 3.07
CA LEU A 330 9.73 0.55 3.13
C LEU A 330 9.68 1.47 1.91
N SER A 331 9.52 0.91 0.71
CA SER A 331 9.38 1.68 -0.52
C SER A 331 8.14 2.55 -0.54
N ARG A 332 7.01 2.00 -0.07
CA ARG A 332 5.73 2.71 0.02
C ARG A 332 5.85 3.91 0.95
N GLU A 333 6.37 3.71 2.17
CA GLU A 333 6.53 4.78 3.15
C GLU A 333 7.47 5.89 2.63
N ILE A 334 8.61 5.51 2.03
CA ILE A 334 9.53 6.48 1.43
C ILE A 334 8.84 7.26 0.30
N ALA A 335 8.09 6.59 -0.57
CA ALA A 335 7.41 7.25 -1.70
C ALA A 335 6.34 8.24 -1.23
N ILE A 336 5.50 7.85 -0.26
CA ILE A 336 4.46 8.72 0.32
C ILE A 336 5.11 9.93 0.99
N HIS A 337 6.06 9.73 1.88
CA HIS A 337 6.65 10.87 2.61
C HIS A 337 7.56 11.73 1.73
N PHE A 338 8.17 11.16 0.69
CA PHE A 338 8.85 11.94 -0.34
C PHE A 338 7.87 12.81 -1.13
N GLY A 339 6.70 12.29 -1.49
CA GLY A 339 5.62 13.09 -2.08
C GLY A 339 5.19 14.23 -1.16
N SER A 340 4.95 13.95 0.12
CA SER A 340 4.57 14.99 1.08
C SER A 340 5.67 16.03 1.26
N PHE A 341 6.93 15.62 1.36
CA PHE A 341 8.09 16.52 1.41
C PHE A 341 8.12 17.47 0.19
N VAL A 342 7.91 16.94 -1.02
CA VAL A 342 7.85 17.76 -2.24
C VAL A 342 6.65 18.72 -2.24
N ALA A 343 5.48 18.29 -1.75
CA ALA A 343 4.33 19.19 -1.62
C ALA A 343 4.62 20.36 -0.67
N ILE A 344 5.29 20.10 0.45
CA ILE A 344 5.69 21.17 1.37
C ILE A 344 6.72 22.11 0.74
N LEU A 345 7.69 21.59 -0.03
CA LEU A 345 8.59 22.45 -0.81
C LEU A 345 7.84 23.31 -1.81
N ILE A 346 6.87 22.76 -2.55
CA ILE A 346 6.02 23.52 -3.48
C ILE A 346 5.28 24.65 -2.74
N LEU A 347 4.75 24.38 -1.54
CA LEU A 347 4.11 25.42 -0.72
C LEU A 347 5.11 26.49 -0.24
N ILE A 348 6.33 26.12 0.16
CA ILE A 348 7.38 27.06 0.57
C ILE A 348 7.77 27.97 -0.60
N PHE A 349 8.08 27.40 -1.76
CA PHE A 349 8.44 28.16 -2.96
C PHE A 349 7.27 29.02 -3.45
N GLY A 350 6.04 28.46 -3.45
CA GLY A 350 4.83 29.19 -3.80
C GLY A 350 4.59 30.40 -2.90
N LEU A 351 4.74 30.21 -1.58
CA LEU A 351 4.63 31.30 -0.60
C LEU A 351 5.69 32.38 -0.81
N GLY A 352 6.93 31.98 -1.12
CA GLY A 352 8.03 32.93 -1.36
C GLY A 352 7.89 33.75 -2.66
N LEU A 353 7.36 33.14 -3.72
CA LEU A 353 7.24 33.79 -5.03
C LEU A 353 5.94 34.58 -5.21
N PHE A 354 4.82 34.05 -4.69
CA PHE A 354 3.48 34.56 -4.97
C PHE A 354 2.71 34.99 -3.71
N GLY A 355 3.31 34.86 -2.53
CA GLY A 355 2.60 35.03 -1.27
C GLY A 355 1.57 33.92 -1.02
N LEU A 356 0.69 34.15 -0.04
CA LEU A 356 -0.33 33.17 0.32
C LEU A 356 -1.44 33.13 -0.75
N ASN A 357 -1.46 32.06 -1.55
CA ASN A 357 -2.45 31.86 -2.61
C ASN A 357 -3.18 30.51 -2.45
N TRP A 358 -4.39 30.55 -1.89
CA TRP A 358 -5.22 29.37 -1.66
C TRP A 358 -5.63 28.66 -2.94
N SER A 359 -5.94 29.40 -4.00
CA SER A 359 -6.35 28.83 -5.29
C SER A 359 -5.24 27.97 -5.88
N MET A 360 -4.00 28.46 -5.84
CA MET A 360 -2.83 27.70 -6.29
C MET A 360 -2.63 26.42 -5.47
N ALA A 361 -2.80 26.51 -4.14
CA ALA A 361 -2.71 25.34 -3.26
C ALA A 361 -3.80 24.29 -3.56
N PHE A 362 -5.03 24.70 -3.84
CA PHE A 362 -6.12 23.80 -4.26
C PHE A 362 -5.87 23.18 -5.63
N VAL A 363 -5.34 23.94 -6.59
CA VAL A 363 -4.95 23.41 -7.91
C VAL A 363 -3.86 22.35 -7.76
N PHE A 364 -2.82 22.59 -6.97
CA PHE A 364 -1.77 21.58 -6.75
C PHE A 364 -2.29 20.35 -6.00
N SER A 365 -3.18 20.53 -5.04
CA SER A 365 -3.89 19.43 -4.37
C SER A 365 -4.65 18.58 -5.40
N ALA A 366 -5.40 19.21 -6.30
CA ALA A 366 -6.14 18.53 -7.35
C ALA A 366 -5.20 17.79 -8.33
N LEU A 367 -4.12 18.44 -8.78
CA LEU A 367 -3.14 17.83 -9.70
C LEU A 367 -2.43 16.62 -9.09
N SER A 368 -2.17 16.63 -7.78
CA SER A 368 -1.54 15.49 -7.10
C SER A 368 -2.36 14.19 -7.20
N LEU A 369 -3.69 14.30 -7.25
CA LEU A 369 -4.59 13.15 -7.40
C LEU A 369 -4.44 12.44 -8.77
N LEU A 370 -3.97 13.13 -9.82
CA LEU A 370 -3.71 12.52 -11.12
C LEU A 370 -2.62 11.44 -11.05
N PHE A 371 -1.67 11.57 -10.13
CA PHE A 371 -0.64 10.56 -9.92
C PHE A 371 -1.22 9.28 -9.30
N ILE A 372 -2.24 9.40 -8.44
CA ILE A 372 -2.95 8.25 -7.84
C ILE A 372 -3.65 7.42 -8.94
N LEU A 373 -4.12 8.06 -10.02
CA LEU A 373 -4.74 7.37 -11.16
C LEU A 373 -3.79 6.35 -11.82
N GLN A 374 -2.47 6.49 -11.69
CA GLN A 374 -1.49 5.52 -12.18
C GLN A 374 -1.66 4.12 -11.56
N LEU A 375 -2.19 4.05 -10.33
CA LEU A 375 -2.56 2.78 -9.68
C LEU A 375 -3.73 2.08 -10.37
N GLY A 376 -4.65 2.88 -10.93
CA GLY A 376 -5.74 2.44 -11.80
C GLY A 376 -5.24 1.57 -12.94
N PHE A 377 -4.15 2.01 -13.57
CA PHE A 377 -3.51 1.37 -14.73
C PHE A 377 -2.49 0.28 -14.35
N ALA A 378 -1.92 0.31 -13.14
CA ALA A 378 -0.92 -0.66 -12.69
C ALA A 378 -1.46 -2.11 -12.61
N LYS A 379 -2.74 -2.29 -12.20
CA LYS A 379 -3.37 -3.63 -12.08
C LYS A 379 -3.80 -4.22 -13.43
N GLU A 380 -4.02 -3.38 -14.44
CA GLU A 380 -4.46 -3.84 -15.78
C GLU A 380 -3.36 -4.62 -16.53
N GLU A 381 -2.12 -4.59 -16.04
CA GLU A 381 -0.99 -5.34 -16.60
C GLU A 381 -1.06 -6.86 -16.40
N GLY A 382 -1.98 -7.37 -15.56
CA GLY A 382 -2.14 -8.81 -15.30
C GLY A 382 -0.89 -9.48 -14.71
N VAL A 383 -0.99 -10.74 -14.29
CA VAL A 383 0.23 -11.52 -13.99
C VAL A 383 0.77 -12.09 -15.28
N LYS A 384 1.99 -11.67 -15.63
CA LYS A 384 2.70 -12.17 -16.79
C LYS A 384 3.30 -13.55 -16.47
N SER A 385 3.13 -14.50 -17.38
CA SER A 385 3.66 -15.86 -17.27
C SER A 385 4.20 -16.34 -18.61
N VAL A 386 5.05 -17.35 -18.56
CA VAL A 386 5.58 -18.06 -19.73
C VAL A 386 5.18 -19.51 -19.69
N GLY A 387 4.93 -20.08 -20.86
CA GLY A 387 4.88 -21.53 -21.09
C GLY A 387 5.75 -21.90 -22.27
N ILE A 388 6.38 -23.07 -22.22
CA ILE A 388 7.28 -23.54 -23.28
C ILE A 388 6.78 -24.88 -23.81
N ALA A 389 6.56 -24.95 -25.12
CA ALA A 389 6.35 -26.21 -25.84
C ALA A 389 7.70 -26.72 -26.35
N LEU A 390 8.25 -27.72 -25.66
CA LEU A 390 9.45 -28.44 -26.10
C LEU A 390 9.01 -29.67 -26.89
N ILE A 391 9.31 -29.71 -28.19
CA ILE A 391 8.67 -30.63 -29.16
C ILE A 391 9.69 -31.62 -29.70
N LYS A 392 9.40 -32.92 -29.64
CA LYS A 392 10.20 -33.98 -30.27
C LYS A 392 9.87 -34.13 -31.75
N LYS A 393 10.78 -34.77 -32.50
CA LYS A 393 10.61 -35.03 -33.93
C LYS A 393 9.37 -35.86 -34.27
N ASP A 394 8.93 -36.71 -33.35
CA ASP A 394 7.73 -37.55 -33.47
C ASP A 394 6.42 -36.79 -33.17
N GLY A 395 6.49 -35.50 -32.87
CA GLY A 395 5.35 -34.64 -32.57
C GLY A 395 4.87 -34.69 -31.12
N SER A 396 5.53 -35.44 -30.24
CA SER A 396 5.26 -35.39 -28.81
C SER A 396 5.79 -34.10 -28.17
N ILE A 397 5.05 -33.51 -27.23
CA ILE A 397 5.46 -32.29 -26.51
C ILE A 397 5.69 -32.62 -25.05
N LEU A 398 6.74 -32.03 -24.47
CA LEU A 398 7.02 -32.15 -23.05
C LEU A 398 5.93 -31.48 -22.21
N MET A 399 5.31 -32.28 -21.34
CA MET A 399 4.29 -31.85 -20.39
C MET A 399 4.79 -32.11 -18.97
N GLN A 400 4.44 -31.18 -18.07
CA GLN A 400 4.76 -31.20 -16.65
C GLN A 400 3.52 -31.55 -15.85
N LEU A 401 3.59 -32.57 -14.99
CA LEU A 401 2.61 -32.83 -13.95
C LEU A 401 2.88 -31.92 -12.76
N ARG A 402 1.96 -31.00 -12.48
CA ARG A 402 2.08 -30.01 -11.40
C ARG A 402 2.02 -30.66 -10.02
N ASP A 403 2.65 -30.03 -9.03
CA ASP A 403 2.56 -30.45 -7.62
C ASP A 403 1.11 -30.57 -7.13
N ASN A 404 0.85 -31.48 -6.20
CA ASN A 404 -0.45 -31.61 -5.54
C ASN A 404 -0.49 -30.79 -4.24
N LYS A 405 -0.38 -29.46 -4.37
CA LYS A 405 -0.40 -28.52 -3.24
C LYS A 405 -1.64 -27.64 -3.27
N ASN A 406 -2.24 -27.40 -2.12
CA ASN A 406 -3.50 -26.63 -2.01
C ASN A 406 -3.32 -25.12 -2.29
N ASP A 407 -2.08 -24.61 -2.33
CA ASP A 407 -1.75 -23.20 -2.54
C ASP A 407 -1.47 -22.83 -4.01
N ILE A 408 -1.51 -23.81 -4.93
CA ILE A 408 -1.33 -23.58 -6.36
C ILE A 408 -2.63 -23.77 -7.14
N VAL A 409 -2.76 -23.05 -8.26
CA VAL A 409 -3.93 -23.16 -9.14
C VAL A 409 -3.79 -24.40 -10.02
N PHE A 410 -4.86 -25.20 -10.10
CA PHE A 410 -4.93 -26.51 -10.76
C PHE A 410 -3.81 -27.47 -10.30
N PRO A 411 -3.82 -27.90 -9.02
CA PRO A 411 -2.90 -28.93 -8.54
C PRO A 411 -3.15 -30.26 -9.26
N GLY A 412 -2.09 -31.05 -9.45
CA GLY A 412 -2.20 -32.36 -10.12
C GLY A 412 -2.53 -32.33 -11.62
N HIS A 413 -2.69 -31.16 -12.24
CA HIS A 413 -2.93 -31.06 -13.69
C HIS A 413 -1.63 -31.08 -14.49
N TRP A 414 -1.69 -31.59 -15.71
CA TRP A 414 -0.62 -31.54 -16.70
C TRP A 414 -0.62 -30.21 -17.45
N CYS A 415 0.54 -29.58 -17.58
CA CYS A 415 0.69 -28.30 -18.27
C CYS A 415 2.02 -28.21 -19.04
N LEU A 416 2.13 -27.27 -19.97
CA LEU A 416 3.42 -26.85 -20.52
C LEU A 416 4.34 -26.37 -19.38
N PRO A 417 5.62 -26.77 -19.36
CA PRO A 417 6.61 -26.23 -18.44
C PRO A 417 6.66 -24.70 -18.53
N GLY A 418 6.77 -24.04 -17.39
CA GLY A 418 6.78 -22.59 -17.37
C GLY A 418 6.59 -21.99 -15.98
N GLY A 419 6.50 -20.66 -15.94
CA GLY A 419 6.52 -19.94 -14.69
C GLY A 419 6.08 -18.49 -14.82
N LYS A 420 6.11 -17.77 -13.70
CA LYS A 420 5.79 -16.34 -13.66
C LYS A 420 6.95 -15.53 -14.25
N ILE A 421 6.64 -14.57 -15.10
CA ILE A 421 7.63 -13.58 -15.56
C ILE A 421 7.89 -12.64 -14.38
N LYS A 422 9.15 -12.54 -13.96
CA LYS A 422 9.53 -11.56 -12.93
C LYS A 422 9.36 -10.15 -13.48
N ILE A 423 8.93 -9.23 -12.62
CA ILE A 423 8.78 -7.82 -12.98
C ILE A 423 10.12 -7.29 -13.51
N GLY A 424 10.11 -6.64 -14.67
CA GLY A 424 11.30 -6.12 -15.35
C GLY A 424 12.06 -7.14 -16.23
N GLN A 425 11.65 -8.41 -16.27
CA GLN A 425 12.22 -9.42 -17.16
C GLN A 425 11.44 -9.49 -18.49
N THR A 426 12.14 -9.63 -19.62
CA THR A 426 11.47 -9.93 -20.89
C THR A 426 10.89 -11.34 -20.86
N SER A 427 9.78 -11.58 -21.57
CA SER A 427 9.14 -12.89 -21.64
C SER A 427 10.09 -13.96 -22.16
N GLU A 428 10.94 -13.64 -23.14
CA GLU A 428 11.94 -14.54 -23.70
C GLU A 428 13.00 -14.95 -22.66
N LYS A 429 13.60 -13.96 -21.96
CA LYS A 429 14.57 -14.26 -20.89
C LYS A 429 13.93 -15.05 -19.75
N ALA A 430 12.66 -14.83 -19.46
CA ALA A 430 11.94 -15.60 -18.45
C ALA A 430 11.73 -17.04 -18.90
N ALA A 431 11.36 -17.25 -20.16
CA ALA A 431 11.11 -18.58 -20.70
C ALA A 431 12.39 -19.44 -20.75
N LEU A 432 13.51 -18.90 -21.25
CA LEU A 432 14.81 -19.58 -21.23
C LEU A 432 15.27 -19.93 -19.81
N LYS A 433 15.05 -19.00 -18.86
CA LYS A 433 15.37 -19.23 -17.46
C LYS A 433 14.51 -20.33 -16.83
N GLU A 434 13.21 -20.33 -17.09
CA GLU A 434 12.31 -21.38 -16.57
C GLU A 434 12.60 -22.74 -17.19
N LEU A 435 12.96 -22.79 -18.48
CA LEU A 435 13.39 -24.03 -19.14
C LEU A 435 14.60 -24.65 -18.42
N LYS A 436 15.65 -23.86 -18.21
CA LYS A 436 16.83 -24.33 -17.46
C LYS A 436 16.51 -24.69 -16.01
N LYS A 437 15.66 -23.90 -15.34
CA LYS A 437 15.30 -24.09 -13.93
C LYS A 437 14.45 -25.35 -13.69
N ILE A 438 13.44 -25.58 -14.53
CA ILE A 438 12.43 -26.60 -14.31
C ILE A 438 12.90 -27.96 -14.87
N ILE A 439 13.57 -27.94 -16.02
CA ILE A 439 13.93 -29.16 -16.74
C ILE A 439 15.42 -29.35 -17.03
N GLY A 440 16.27 -28.37 -16.68
CA GLY A 440 17.72 -28.47 -16.89
C GLY A 440 18.17 -28.31 -18.35
N TYR A 441 17.28 -27.95 -19.27
CA TYR A 441 17.56 -27.87 -20.71
C TYR A 441 17.92 -26.46 -21.16
N GLU A 442 19.02 -26.33 -21.90
CA GLU A 442 19.42 -25.11 -22.58
C GLU A 442 19.10 -25.18 -24.09
N ALA A 443 18.13 -24.36 -24.53
CA ALA A 443 17.69 -24.35 -25.91
C ALA A 443 18.63 -23.53 -26.83
N LYS A 444 18.98 -24.06 -27.99
CA LYS A 444 19.77 -23.38 -29.04
C LYS A 444 18.93 -22.43 -29.90
N SER A 445 17.67 -22.76 -30.11
CA SER A 445 16.68 -21.95 -30.84
C SER A 445 15.44 -21.77 -29.98
N PHE A 446 14.79 -20.61 -30.08
CA PHE A 446 13.65 -20.30 -29.23
C PHE A 446 12.69 -19.36 -29.94
N ASN A 447 11.47 -19.85 -30.22
CA ASN A 447 10.54 -19.16 -31.11
C ASN A 447 9.27 -18.74 -30.38
N PHE A 448 8.82 -17.51 -30.60
CA PHE A 448 7.53 -17.06 -30.09
C PHE A 448 6.38 -17.77 -30.80
N LEU A 449 5.46 -18.35 -30.03
CA LEU A 449 4.27 -19.01 -30.56
C LEU A 449 3.05 -18.08 -30.55
N THR A 450 2.70 -17.58 -29.37
CA THR A 450 1.49 -16.77 -29.17
C THR A 450 1.50 -16.09 -27.81
N GLU A 451 0.71 -15.03 -27.68
CA GLU A 451 0.29 -14.46 -26.40
C GLU A 451 -1.20 -14.75 -26.22
N GLU A 452 -1.62 -15.00 -24.97
CA GLU A 452 -3.03 -15.06 -24.61
C GLU A 452 -3.29 -14.42 -23.26
N SER A 453 -4.52 -13.94 -23.07
CA SER A 453 -4.99 -13.35 -21.81
C SER A 453 -6.22 -14.11 -21.32
N TYR A 454 -6.19 -14.62 -20.09
CA TYR A 454 -7.30 -15.35 -19.49
C TYR A 454 -7.45 -15.04 -17.99
N MET A 455 -8.61 -15.39 -17.43
CA MET A 455 -8.91 -15.23 -16.01
C MET A 455 -8.80 -16.57 -15.30
N LEU A 456 -8.07 -16.63 -14.20
CA LEU A 456 -8.07 -17.78 -13.31
C LEU A 456 -9.38 -17.84 -12.50
N PRO A 457 -9.79 -19.03 -12.01
CA PRO A 457 -10.98 -19.19 -11.17
C PRO A 457 -10.99 -18.29 -9.94
N ILE A 458 -9.81 -17.96 -9.41
CA ILE A 458 -9.60 -17.02 -8.30
C ILE A 458 -9.71 -15.52 -8.69
N GLY A 459 -10.25 -15.21 -9.88
CA GLY A 459 -10.46 -13.82 -10.33
C GLY A 459 -9.19 -13.08 -10.77
N LYS A 460 -8.09 -13.80 -11.03
CA LYS A 460 -6.79 -13.22 -11.38
C LYS A 460 -6.55 -13.24 -12.89
N LYS A 461 -6.35 -12.07 -13.51
CA LYS A 461 -5.96 -11.94 -14.93
C LYS A 461 -4.52 -12.40 -15.14
N VAL A 462 -4.31 -13.30 -16.09
CA VAL A 462 -2.99 -13.81 -16.50
C VAL A 462 -2.76 -13.47 -17.96
N ILE A 463 -1.60 -12.88 -18.25
CA ILE A 463 -1.08 -12.73 -19.62
C ILE A 463 0.00 -13.80 -19.78
N ARG A 464 -0.21 -14.76 -20.68
CA ARG A 464 0.71 -15.87 -20.88
C ARG A 464 1.35 -15.76 -22.26
N HIS A 465 2.68 -15.73 -22.27
CA HIS A 465 3.49 -15.79 -23.47
C HIS A 465 3.94 -17.23 -23.68
N ILE A 466 3.63 -17.80 -24.84
CA ILE A 466 4.01 -19.16 -25.19
C ILE A 466 5.12 -19.13 -26.20
N TYR A 467 6.15 -19.91 -25.93
CA TYR A 467 7.26 -20.15 -26.83
C TYR A 467 7.34 -21.63 -27.17
N TRP A 468 8.05 -21.95 -28.24
CA TRP A 468 8.30 -23.32 -28.62
C TRP A 468 9.74 -23.51 -29.11
N THR A 469 10.25 -24.72 -28.98
CA THR A 469 11.56 -25.13 -29.49
C THR A 469 11.59 -26.63 -29.76
N GLU A 470 12.44 -27.06 -30.69
CA GLU A 470 12.69 -28.47 -30.95
C GLU A 470 13.59 -29.04 -29.86
N TYR A 471 13.23 -30.22 -29.37
CA TYR A 471 14.09 -31.02 -28.51
C TYR A 471 15.08 -31.79 -29.38
N ASP A 472 16.35 -31.40 -29.29
CA ASP A 472 17.43 -31.99 -30.09
C ASP A 472 18.00 -33.28 -29.47
N GLU A 473 17.42 -33.74 -28.36
CA GLU A 473 17.83 -34.94 -27.60
C GLU A 473 19.28 -34.89 -27.08
N SER A 474 19.93 -33.73 -27.13
CA SER A 474 21.35 -33.58 -26.73
C SER A 474 21.58 -33.53 -25.22
N GLN A 475 20.52 -33.29 -24.44
CA GLN A 475 20.57 -33.05 -23.00
C GLN A 475 19.44 -33.80 -22.32
N GLU A 476 19.71 -34.49 -21.21
CA GLU A 476 18.69 -35.18 -20.43
C GLU A 476 17.67 -34.20 -19.81
N ILE A 477 16.38 -34.53 -19.90
CA ILE A 477 15.30 -33.79 -19.25
C ILE A 477 15.17 -34.20 -17.78
N LYS A 478 15.33 -33.24 -16.87
CA LYS A 478 15.15 -33.42 -15.43
C LYS A 478 13.76 -32.98 -14.99
N CYS A 479 13.29 -33.47 -13.85
CA CYS A 479 12.09 -32.95 -13.18
C CYS A 479 12.52 -32.21 -11.91
N LEU A 480 12.87 -30.93 -12.01
CA LEU A 480 13.36 -30.12 -10.89
C LEU A 480 12.23 -29.35 -10.18
N GLU A 481 11.06 -29.25 -10.80
CA GLU A 481 9.84 -28.64 -10.24
C GLU A 481 8.62 -29.41 -10.76
N GLY A 482 7.61 -29.64 -9.92
CA GLY A 482 6.49 -30.54 -10.22
C GLY A 482 6.78 -31.99 -9.85
N GLN A 483 5.84 -32.87 -10.18
CA GLN A 483 5.90 -34.29 -9.83
C GLN A 483 6.55 -35.15 -10.92
N LYS A 484 6.31 -34.82 -12.20
CA LYS A 484 6.76 -35.62 -13.34
C LYS A 484 6.90 -34.76 -14.60
N MET A 485 7.84 -35.13 -15.47
CA MET A 485 7.99 -34.63 -16.83
C MET A 485 7.80 -35.78 -17.82
N GLU A 486 6.97 -35.60 -18.84
CA GLU A 486 6.68 -36.66 -19.82
C GLU A 486 6.41 -36.05 -21.19
N PHE A 487 7.01 -36.63 -22.24
CA PHE A 487 6.65 -36.30 -23.62
C PHE A 487 5.37 -37.02 -23.98
N LEU A 488 4.32 -36.27 -24.27
CA LEU A 488 2.99 -36.81 -24.56
C LEU A 488 2.62 -36.52 -26.00
N LYS A 489 1.97 -37.48 -26.66
CA LYS A 489 1.34 -37.31 -27.97
C LYS A 489 -0.04 -36.66 -27.83
N PRO A 490 -0.62 -36.11 -28.93
CA PRO A 490 -1.96 -35.51 -28.89
C PRO A 490 -3.04 -36.46 -28.34
N GLU A 491 -2.92 -37.75 -28.65
CA GLU A 491 -3.85 -38.81 -28.23
C GLU A 491 -3.83 -39.00 -26.69
N ASP A 492 -2.64 -38.99 -26.09
CA ASP A 492 -2.41 -39.17 -24.65
C ASP A 492 -3.02 -38.04 -23.80
N LEU A 493 -3.24 -36.86 -24.39
CA LEU A 493 -3.82 -35.70 -23.69
C LEU A 493 -5.29 -35.92 -23.30
N ASN A 494 -5.98 -36.87 -23.92
CA ASN A 494 -7.39 -37.14 -23.63
C ASN A 494 -7.60 -37.94 -22.35
N GLU A 495 -6.59 -38.70 -21.93
CA GLU A 495 -6.63 -39.54 -20.73
C GLU A 495 -6.07 -38.84 -19.48
N LYS A 496 -5.62 -37.59 -19.62
CA LYS A 496 -4.97 -36.83 -18.55
C LYS A 496 -5.73 -35.56 -18.21
N GLU A 497 -5.67 -35.15 -16.94
CA GLU A 497 -6.19 -33.86 -16.49
C GLU A 497 -5.29 -32.73 -16.98
N ILE A 498 -5.63 -32.14 -18.13
CA ILE A 498 -4.84 -31.07 -18.75
C ILE A 498 -5.29 -29.70 -18.22
N PHE A 499 -4.33 -28.83 -17.94
CA PHE A 499 -4.58 -27.43 -17.58
C PHE A 499 -5.46 -26.75 -18.66
N PRO A 500 -6.54 -26.06 -18.28
CA PRO A 500 -7.47 -25.47 -19.26
C PRO A 500 -6.79 -24.62 -20.34
N GLY A 501 -7.13 -24.89 -21.60
CA GLY A 501 -6.57 -24.25 -22.79
C GLY A 501 -5.24 -24.82 -23.29
N HIS A 502 -4.53 -25.66 -22.52
CA HIS A 502 -3.23 -26.20 -22.94
C HIS A 502 -3.33 -27.19 -24.10
N LYS A 503 -4.44 -27.91 -24.26
CA LYS A 503 -4.67 -28.75 -25.46
C LYS A 503 -4.63 -27.91 -26.76
N LYS A 504 -5.22 -26.72 -26.74
CA LYS A 504 -5.20 -25.80 -27.89
C LYS A 504 -3.80 -25.24 -28.15
N LEU A 505 -3.05 -24.93 -27.10
CA LEU A 505 -1.67 -24.49 -27.23
C LEU A 505 -0.76 -25.59 -27.79
N TYR A 506 -0.97 -26.83 -27.34
CA TYR A 506 -0.28 -28.01 -27.86
C TYR A 506 -0.48 -28.09 -29.37
N GLN A 507 -1.74 -28.11 -29.83
CA GLN A 507 -2.07 -28.21 -31.26
C GLN A 507 -1.41 -27.09 -32.07
N LYS A 508 -1.52 -25.85 -31.59
CA LYS A 508 -0.91 -24.69 -32.24
C LYS A 508 0.62 -24.80 -32.33
N ALA A 509 1.27 -25.34 -31.29
CA ALA A 509 2.71 -25.54 -31.28
C ALA A 509 3.12 -26.64 -32.27
N LEU A 510 2.38 -27.74 -32.32
CA LEU A 510 2.62 -28.85 -33.26
C LEU A 510 2.43 -28.41 -34.72
N GLU A 511 1.37 -27.67 -35.03
CA GLU A 511 1.13 -27.11 -36.38
C GLU A 511 2.30 -26.20 -36.82
N LYS A 512 2.74 -25.30 -35.94
CA LYS A 512 3.90 -24.44 -36.21
C LYS A 512 5.18 -25.25 -36.44
N PHE A 513 5.40 -26.30 -35.65
CA PHE A 513 6.58 -27.16 -35.78
C PHE A 513 6.60 -27.91 -37.12
N LEU A 514 5.47 -28.50 -37.51
CA LEU A 514 5.35 -29.21 -38.78
C LEU A 514 5.53 -28.26 -39.98
N ASN A 515 4.91 -27.07 -39.94
CA ASN A 515 5.05 -26.09 -41.02
C ASN A 515 6.50 -25.58 -41.16
N ASN A 516 7.26 -25.49 -40.06
CA ASN A 516 8.66 -25.04 -40.08
C ASN A 516 9.64 -26.11 -40.58
N LYS A 517 9.22 -27.37 -40.75
CA LYS A 517 9.99 -28.44 -41.42
C LYS A 517 9.79 -28.46 -42.94
N HIS A 518 8.76 -27.79 -43.43
CA HIS A 518 8.42 -27.69 -44.85
C HIS A 518 8.83 -26.35 -45.49
N ALA A 519 9.48 -25.48 -44.72
CA ALA A 519 10.12 -24.24 -45.15
C ALA A 519 11.64 -24.42 -45.04
#